data_AF-A0A2J7PUA0-F1
#
_entry.id   AF-A0A2J7PUA0-F1
#
_cell.length_a   1.000
_cell.length_b   1.000
_cell.length_c   1.000
_cell.angle_alpha   90.00
_cell.angle_beta   90.00
_cell.angle_gamma   90.00
#
_symmetry.space_group_name_H-M   'P 1'
#
loop_
_entity.id
_entity.type
_entity.pdbx_description
1 polymer ?
#
loop_
_entity_poly.entity_id
_entity_poly.type
_entity_poly.pdbx_seq_one_letter_code
_entity_poly.pdbx_strand_id
1 'polypeptide(L)'
;MSMRVRQRAVIEFLTAEKVTPTEIHRRLKSVYVDDAVDRSTVNRWVIKFHGCEPGKAIIVDETRSGRRITATDDNHRKLVDDLIQNDQRITQNCIANHIGISKERVGFIIEQLGYRKIFCRVRGSLAPIILQHDNPRPYTSRATEEALRNLKFEPIPQPPHSPDLAPCDFYFFPLLKRNLKGNHYTSDDEVKAAVKPWIREKSEEFFSDGMKKLLTRWEKCVSLNGDYVEK
;
A
#
# COMPACT_ATOMS: atom_id res chain seq x y z
N MET A 1 27.86 24.27 -11.79
CA MET A 1 27.65 25.36 -10.81
C MET A 1 27.03 26.56 -11.53
N SER A 2 25.83 27.00 -11.15
CA SER A 2 25.08 28.07 -11.85
C SER A 2 25.79 29.43 -11.72
N MET A 3 25.65 30.30 -12.75
CA MET A 3 26.21 31.66 -12.76
C MET A 3 25.81 32.46 -11.50
N ARG A 4 24.57 32.28 -11.03
CA ARG A 4 24.06 32.93 -9.81
C ARG A 4 24.79 32.46 -8.54
N VAL A 5 25.21 31.20 -8.49
CA VAL A 5 25.97 30.65 -7.35
C VAL A 5 27.39 31.23 -7.34
N ARG A 6 28.01 31.41 -8.52
CA ARG A 6 29.34 32.06 -8.64
C ARG A 6 29.30 33.50 -8.15
N GLN A 7 28.31 34.28 -8.58
CA GLN A 7 28.17 35.67 -8.14
C GLN A 7 27.87 35.79 -6.63
N ARG A 8 27.14 34.83 -6.04
CA ARG A 8 26.92 34.79 -4.58
C ARG A 8 28.20 34.52 -3.78
N ALA A 9 29.07 33.66 -4.28
CA ALA A 9 30.39 33.43 -3.66
C ALA A 9 31.25 34.71 -3.69
N VAL A 10 31.19 35.47 -4.78
CA VAL A 10 31.87 36.79 -4.87
C VAL A 10 31.27 37.80 -3.89
N ILE A 11 29.94 37.81 -3.72
CA ILE A 11 29.26 38.67 -2.73
C ILE A 11 29.67 38.28 -1.31
N GLU A 12 29.76 36.99 -0.99
CA GLU A 12 30.23 36.49 0.31
C GLU A 12 31.65 37.01 0.60
N PHE A 13 32.56 36.84 -0.35
CA PHE A 13 33.94 37.30 -0.25
C PHE A 13 34.04 38.82 0.00
N LEU A 14 33.36 39.62 -0.82
CA LEU A 14 33.41 41.09 -0.70
C LEU A 14 32.67 41.61 0.55
N THR A 15 31.71 40.85 1.08
CA THR A 15 31.05 41.17 2.36
C THR A 15 32.00 40.94 3.53
N ALA A 16 32.83 39.88 3.49
CA ALA A 16 33.87 39.63 4.48
C ALA A 16 34.96 40.72 4.48
N GLU A 17 35.27 41.30 3.31
CA GLU A 17 36.15 42.47 3.16
C GLU A 17 35.51 43.80 3.61
N LYS A 18 34.25 43.78 4.10
CA LYS A 18 33.48 44.95 4.54
C LYS A 18 33.23 45.99 3.44
N VAL A 19 33.18 45.56 2.18
CA VAL A 19 32.85 46.44 1.04
C VAL A 19 31.34 46.78 1.07
N THR A 20 30.99 48.02 0.74
CA THR A 20 29.58 48.45 0.73
C THR A 20 28.79 47.74 -0.39
N PRO A 21 27.50 47.39 -0.18
CA PRO A 21 26.71 46.69 -1.19
C PRO A 21 26.62 47.39 -2.55
N THR A 22 26.65 48.72 -2.55
CA THR A 22 26.65 49.54 -3.77
C THR A 22 27.93 49.31 -4.58
N GLU A 23 29.07 49.25 -3.91
CA GLU A 23 30.37 49.00 -4.54
C GLU A 23 30.49 47.53 -5.00
N ILE A 24 29.93 46.58 -4.25
CA ILE A 24 29.82 45.17 -4.66
C ILE A 24 29.04 45.05 -5.98
N HIS A 25 27.88 45.70 -6.08
CA HIS A 25 27.08 45.68 -7.31
C HIS A 25 27.81 46.34 -8.49
N ARG A 26 28.53 47.44 -8.26
CA ARG A 26 29.33 48.11 -9.30
C ARG A 26 30.43 47.18 -9.85
N ARG A 27 31.16 46.49 -8.97
CA ARG A 27 32.21 45.53 -9.36
C ARG A 27 31.63 44.33 -10.11
N LEU A 28 30.51 43.78 -9.65
CA LEU A 28 29.82 42.70 -10.34
C LEU A 28 29.35 43.13 -11.74
N LYS A 29 28.77 44.33 -11.87
CA LYS A 29 28.32 44.85 -13.17
C LYS A 29 29.48 45.12 -14.12
N SER A 30 30.65 45.53 -13.63
CA SER A 30 31.84 45.72 -14.45
C SER A 30 32.39 44.42 -15.05
N VAL A 31 32.20 43.28 -14.37
CA VAL A 31 32.76 41.99 -14.78
C VAL A 31 31.73 41.13 -15.52
N TYR A 32 30.49 41.09 -15.02
CA TYR A 32 29.43 40.24 -15.55
C TYR A 32 28.45 40.96 -16.49
N VAL A 33 28.59 42.29 -16.63
CA VAL A 33 27.82 43.15 -17.55
C VAL A 33 26.31 42.88 -17.45
N ASP A 34 25.70 42.24 -18.46
CA ASP A 34 24.26 42.01 -18.56
C ASP A 34 23.78 40.83 -17.70
N ASP A 35 24.68 39.93 -17.31
CA ASP A 35 24.39 38.77 -16.45
C ASP A 35 24.54 39.08 -14.95
N ALA A 36 24.86 40.32 -14.59
CA ALA A 36 25.07 40.73 -13.20
C ALA A 36 23.75 40.72 -12.39
N VAL A 37 23.80 40.17 -11.17
CA VAL A 37 22.68 40.27 -10.23
C VAL A 37 22.34 41.72 -9.89
N ASP A 38 21.05 42.01 -9.76
CA ASP A 38 20.58 43.34 -9.43
C ASP A 38 20.99 43.78 -8.01
N ARG A 39 21.07 45.10 -7.80
CA ARG A 39 21.48 45.69 -6.52
C ARG A 39 20.63 45.18 -5.34
N SER A 40 19.34 44.91 -5.53
CA SER A 40 18.45 44.43 -4.47
C SER A 40 18.79 43.00 -4.07
N THR A 41 19.17 42.15 -5.03
CA THR A 41 19.69 40.80 -4.74
C THR A 41 21.02 40.87 -4.02
N VAL A 42 21.94 41.77 -4.41
CA VAL A 42 23.21 41.99 -3.67
C VAL A 42 22.93 42.36 -2.21
N ASN A 43 22.06 43.35 -1.96
CA ASN A 43 21.68 43.74 -0.59
C ASN A 43 21.10 42.58 0.21
N ARG A 44 20.21 41.77 -0.38
CA ARG A 44 19.61 40.61 0.29
C ARG A 44 20.67 39.60 0.73
N TRP A 45 21.67 39.35 -0.12
CA TRP A 45 22.76 38.43 0.19
C TRP A 45 23.75 39.01 1.21
N VAL A 46 24.08 40.30 1.13
CA VAL A 46 24.92 40.96 2.15
C VAL A 46 24.27 40.86 3.53
N ILE A 47 22.95 41.10 3.64
CA ILE A 47 22.21 40.93 4.91
C ILE A 47 22.29 39.48 5.39
N LYS A 48 22.08 38.50 4.49
CA LYS A 48 22.16 37.07 4.83
C LYS A 48 23.56 36.66 5.34
N PHE A 49 24.62 37.34 4.86
CA PHE A 49 26.00 37.06 5.24
C PHE A 49 26.50 37.89 6.43
N HIS A 50 25.80 38.93 6.88
CA HIS A 50 26.26 39.87 7.91
C HIS A 50 26.36 39.29 9.34
N GLY A 51 26.25 37.97 9.49
CA GLY A 51 26.44 37.24 10.74
C GLY A 51 26.99 35.82 10.55
N CYS A 52 27.49 35.48 9.36
CA CYS A 52 28.10 34.18 9.07
C CYS A 52 29.63 34.31 9.05
N GLU A 53 30.33 33.30 9.57
CA GLU A 53 31.79 33.22 9.38
C GLU A 53 32.13 33.05 7.89
N PRO A 54 33.20 33.70 7.39
CA PRO A 54 33.61 33.58 6.00
C PRO A 54 33.81 32.11 5.58
N GLY A 55 33.16 31.69 4.49
CA GLY A 55 33.27 30.33 3.94
C GLY A 55 32.31 29.30 4.53
N LYS A 56 31.47 29.68 5.53
CA LYS A 56 30.43 28.81 6.10
C LYS A 56 29.02 29.11 5.57
N ALA A 57 28.86 30.10 4.70
CA ALA A 57 27.54 30.52 4.26
C ALA A 57 26.97 29.61 3.15
N ILE A 58 25.67 29.32 3.20
CA ILE A 58 24.98 28.52 2.19
C ILE A 58 24.73 29.39 0.95
N ILE A 59 25.57 29.23 -0.08
CA ILE A 59 25.48 29.96 -1.36
C ILE A 59 24.46 29.37 -2.35
N VAL A 60 24.04 28.12 -2.12
CA VAL A 60 23.06 27.42 -2.95
C VAL A 60 21.64 27.81 -2.56
N ASP A 61 20.70 27.73 -3.52
CA ASP A 61 19.29 27.93 -3.21
C ASP A 61 18.82 26.82 -2.27
N GLU A 62 18.19 27.22 -1.16
CA GLU A 62 17.46 26.29 -0.31
C GLU A 62 16.27 25.71 -1.09
N THR A 63 15.89 24.48 -0.74
CA THR A 63 14.70 23.84 -1.31
C THR A 63 13.51 24.76 -1.09
N ARG A 64 12.91 25.24 -2.18
CA ARG A 64 11.75 26.14 -2.09
C ARG A 64 10.64 25.43 -1.32
N SER A 65 10.04 26.10 -0.35
CA SER A 65 8.77 25.67 0.19
C SER A 65 7.74 25.75 -0.94
N GLY A 66 7.31 24.60 -1.44
CA GLY A 66 6.19 24.52 -2.37
C GLY A 66 4.91 25.09 -1.74
N ARG A 67 3.86 25.22 -2.57
CA ARG A 67 2.51 25.57 -2.09
C ARG A 67 2.15 24.67 -0.89
N ARG A 68 1.72 25.25 0.24
CA ARG A 68 1.31 24.49 1.43
C ARG A 68 0.30 23.41 1.05
N ILE A 69 0.70 22.14 1.16
CA ILE A 69 -0.22 20.98 1.15
C ILE A 69 -0.59 20.69 2.61
N THR A 70 -1.18 21.66 3.29
CA THR A 70 -1.67 21.49 4.67
C THR A 70 -3.18 21.57 4.67
N ALA A 71 -3.80 20.50 4.19
CA ALA A 71 -5.21 20.18 4.42
C ALA A 71 -5.38 18.67 4.69
N THR A 72 -4.36 18.07 5.29
CA THR A 72 -4.43 16.70 5.81
C THR A 72 -4.13 16.77 7.30
N ASP A 73 -5.13 17.18 8.05
CA ASP A 73 -5.14 17.09 9.52
C ASP A 73 -4.99 15.61 9.94
N ASP A 74 -4.26 15.33 11.02
CA ASP A 74 -4.06 13.96 11.52
C ASP A 74 -5.40 13.30 11.87
N ASN A 75 -6.40 14.10 12.23
CA ASN A 75 -7.79 13.67 12.40
C ASN A 75 -8.37 13.02 11.13
N HIS A 76 -8.17 13.62 9.95
CA HIS A 76 -8.65 13.05 8.70
C HIS A 76 -7.90 11.76 8.33
N ARG A 77 -6.60 11.66 8.66
CA ARG A 77 -5.84 10.42 8.45
C ARG A 77 -6.42 9.28 9.28
N LYS A 78 -6.68 9.54 10.56
CA LYS A 78 -7.24 8.55 11.48
C LYS A 78 -8.65 8.12 11.05
N LEU A 79 -9.51 9.05 10.66
CA LEU A 79 -10.87 8.73 10.18
C LEU A 79 -10.86 7.88 8.91
N VAL A 80 -9.96 8.17 7.96
CA VAL A 80 -9.80 7.35 6.75
C VAL A 80 -9.29 5.95 7.12
N ASP A 81 -8.33 5.85 8.03
CA ASP A 81 -7.78 4.58 8.51
C ASP A 81 -8.85 3.71 9.19
N ASP A 82 -9.60 4.30 10.12
CA ASP A 82 -10.69 3.63 10.84
C ASP A 82 -11.77 3.10 9.88
N LEU A 83 -12.17 3.88 8.86
CA LEU A 83 -13.15 3.45 7.86
C LEU A 83 -12.64 2.29 7.01
N ILE A 84 -11.36 2.28 6.63
CA ILE A 84 -10.75 1.19 5.84
C ILE A 84 -10.59 -0.07 6.68
N GLN A 85 -10.27 0.05 7.96
CA GLN A 85 -10.16 -1.10 8.87
C GLN A 85 -11.53 -1.76 9.13
N ASN A 86 -12.59 -0.95 9.21
CA ASN A 86 -13.96 -1.44 9.36
C ASN A 86 -14.49 -2.12 8.08
N ASP A 87 -14.29 -1.53 6.91
CA ASP A 87 -14.64 -2.14 5.62
C ASP A 87 -13.51 -1.96 4.59
N GLN A 88 -12.77 -3.04 4.35
CA GLN A 88 -11.65 -3.07 3.40
C GLN A 88 -12.09 -2.91 1.93
N ARG A 89 -13.40 -2.98 1.63
CA ARG A 89 -13.95 -2.79 0.28
C ARG A 89 -14.57 -1.41 0.07
N ILE A 90 -14.51 -0.52 1.07
CA ILE A 90 -15.06 0.82 0.99
C ILE A 90 -14.43 1.61 -0.18
N THR A 91 -15.25 2.35 -0.92
CA THR A 91 -14.78 3.14 -2.05
C THR A 91 -14.29 4.52 -1.61
N GLN A 92 -13.35 5.10 -2.37
CA GLN A 92 -12.90 6.47 -2.15
C GLN A 92 -14.05 7.50 -2.13
N ASN A 93 -15.09 7.28 -2.95
CA ASN A 93 -16.28 8.15 -2.95
C ASN A 93 -17.08 8.02 -1.64
N CYS A 94 -17.23 6.81 -1.12
CA CYS A 94 -17.94 6.59 0.13
C CYS A 94 -17.21 7.26 1.30
N ILE A 95 -15.88 7.11 1.37
CA ILE A 95 -15.05 7.78 2.37
C ILE A 95 -15.15 9.32 2.23
N ALA A 96 -15.05 9.83 1.00
CA ALA A 96 -15.14 11.25 0.70
C ALA A 96 -16.46 11.86 1.19
N ASN A 97 -17.58 11.20 0.87
CA ASN A 97 -18.91 11.63 1.30
C ASN A 97 -19.12 11.53 2.81
N HIS A 98 -18.50 10.54 3.47
CA HIS A 98 -18.63 10.34 4.91
C HIS A 98 -17.85 11.38 5.72
N ILE A 99 -16.64 11.71 5.29
CA ILE A 99 -15.74 12.64 5.99
C ILE A 99 -15.97 14.10 5.53
N GLY A 100 -16.57 14.31 4.36
CA GLY A 100 -16.78 15.64 3.79
C GLY A 100 -15.53 16.23 3.12
N ILE A 101 -14.68 15.37 2.55
CA ILE A 101 -13.46 15.77 1.82
C ILE A 101 -13.53 15.34 0.36
N SER A 102 -12.69 15.94 -0.50
CA SER A 102 -12.65 15.55 -1.92
C SER A 102 -12.11 14.11 -2.08
N LYS A 103 -12.58 13.43 -3.12
CA LYS A 103 -12.13 12.06 -3.47
C LYS A 103 -10.61 12.00 -3.70
N GLU A 104 -10.04 13.02 -4.33
CA GLU A 104 -8.61 13.13 -4.60
C GLU A 104 -7.82 13.22 -3.29
N ARG A 105 -8.35 13.94 -2.30
CA ARG A 105 -7.75 14.04 -0.97
C ARG A 105 -7.77 12.70 -0.24
N VAL A 106 -8.87 11.95 -0.32
CA VAL A 106 -8.95 10.58 0.19
C VAL A 106 -7.90 9.70 -0.48
N GLY A 107 -7.78 9.78 -1.81
CA GLY A 107 -6.77 9.04 -2.58
C GLY A 107 -5.35 9.31 -2.08
N PHE A 108 -5.00 10.58 -1.88
CA PHE A 108 -3.71 10.98 -1.32
C PHE A 108 -3.49 10.43 0.11
N ILE A 109 -4.51 10.47 0.98
CA ILE A 109 -4.39 9.94 2.35
C ILE A 109 -4.16 8.42 2.34
N ILE A 110 -4.89 7.69 1.50
CA ILE A 110 -4.73 6.23 1.34
C ILE A 110 -3.29 5.87 0.96
N GLU A 111 -2.70 6.60 0.00
CA GLU A 111 -1.30 6.40 -0.40
C GLU A 111 -0.32 6.67 0.75
N GLN A 112 -0.56 7.72 1.54
CA GLN A 112 0.27 8.06 2.70
C GLN A 112 0.16 7.04 3.83
N LEU A 113 -1.01 6.43 4.02
CA LEU A 113 -1.22 5.33 4.98
C LEU A 113 -0.62 4.00 4.50
N GLY A 114 -0.12 3.93 3.26
CA GLY A 114 0.49 2.73 2.70
C GLY A 114 -0.51 1.67 2.23
N TYR A 115 -1.80 1.98 2.20
CA TYR A 115 -2.80 1.09 1.64
C TYR A 115 -2.66 1.04 0.11
N ARG A 116 -2.64 -0.18 -0.42
CA ARG A 116 -2.68 -0.40 -1.87
C ARG A 116 -4.00 -1.07 -2.22
N LYS A 117 -4.62 -0.59 -3.30
CA LYS A 117 -5.77 -1.28 -3.88
C LYS A 117 -5.32 -2.63 -4.41
N ILE A 118 -5.58 -3.69 -3.64
CA ILE A 118 -5.46 -5.05 -4.13
C ILE A 118 -6.69 -5.30 -4.98
N PHE A 119 -6.52 -5.20 -6.30
CA PHE A 119 -7.50 -5.78 -7.19
C PHE A 119 -7.42 -7.29 -7.01
N CYS A 120 -8.52 -7.93 -6.62
CA CYS A 120 -8.83 -9.28 -7.08
C CYS A 120 -9.13 -9.19 -8.58
N ARG A 121 -8.18 -8.70 -9.38
CA ARG A 121 -8.15 -9.01 -10.80
C ARG A 121 -7.76 -10.47 -10.78
N VAL A 122 -8.75 -11.33 -10.98
CA VAL A 122 -8.53 -12.47 -11.87
C VAL A 122 -7.93 -11.82 -13.11
N ARG A 123 -6.59 -11.79 -13.19
CA ARG A 123 -5.91 -11.52 -14.45
C ARG A 123 -6.65 -12.39 -15.45
N GLY A 124 -7.01 -11.85 -16.60
CA GLY A 124 -7.69 -12.59 -17.66
C GLY A 124 -6.86 -13.80 -18.07
N SER A 125 -6.90 -14.85 -17.26
CA SER A 125 -6.75 -16.19 -17.71
C SER A 125 -7.93 -16.36 -18.64
N LEU A 126 -7.62 -16.63 -19.90
CA LEU A 126 -8.58 -17.21 -20.82
C LEU A 126 -9.16 -18.53 -20.26
N ALA A 127 -8.54 -19.08 -19.20
CA ALA A 127 -9.01 -20.22 -18.45
C ALA A 127 -10.05 -19.84 -17.36
N PRO A 128 -11.14 -20.61 -17.26
CA PRO A 128 -12.15 -20.49 -16.21
C PRO A 128 -11.55 -20.76 -14.82
N ILE A 129 -12.13 -20.18 -13.77
CA ILE A 129 -11.73 -20.51 -12.41
C ILE A 129 -12.42 -21.80 -11.98
N ILE A 130 -11.62 -22.81 -11.65
CA ILE A 130 -12.12 -24.09 -11.16
C ILE A 130 -12.46 -23.98 -9.68
N LEU A 131 -13.70 -24.34 -9.33
CA LEU A 131 -14.21 -24.28 -7.96
C LEU A 131 -14.43 -25.69 -7.41
N GLN A 132 -13.81 -25.99 -6.27
CA GLN A 132 -14.11 -27.20 -5.51
C GLN A 132 -14.90 -26.82 -4.25
N HIS A 133 -16.11 -27.36 -4.11
CA HIS A 133 -16.93 -27.22 -2.91
C HIS A 133 -17.73 -28.50 -2.65
N ASP A 134 -18.20 -28.69 -1.42
CA ASP A 134 -19.06 -29.81 -1.06
C ASP A 134 -20.48 -29.63 -1.65
N ASN A 135 -21.26 -30.71 -1.69
CA ASN A 135 -22.57 -30.76 -2.32
C ASN A 135 -23.82 -30.51 -1.41
N PRO A 136 -23.78 -29.78 -0.27
CA PRO A 136 -25.00 -29.54 0.51
C PRO A 136 -26.04 -28.74 -0.30
N ARG A 137 -27.32 -28.92 0.03
CA ARG A 137 -28.46 -28.32 -0.71
C ARG A 137 -28.34 -26.81 -1.00
N PRO A 138 -27.80 -25.95 -0.12
CA PRO A 138 -27.61 -24.54 -0.46
C PRO A 138 -26.63 -24.32 -1.62
N TYR A 139 -25.62 -25.16 -1.75
CA TYR A 139 -24.57 -25.04 -2.77
C TYR A 139 -25.01 -25.55 -4.15
N THR A 140 -25.98 -26.47 -4.18
CA THR A 140 -26.62 -26.99 -5.41
C THR A 140 -27.92 -26.27 -5.78
N SER A 141 -28.26 -25.19 -5.08
CA SER A 141 -29.45 -24.43 -5.40
C SER A 141 -29.31 -23.76 -6.77
N ARG A 142 -30.44 -23.61 -7.50
CA ARG A 142 -30.47 -22.89 -8.78
C ARG A 142 -29.89 -21.47 -8.66
N ALA A 143 -30.14 -20.80 -7.54
CA ALA A 143 -29.62 -19.47 -7.27
C ALA A 143 -28.09 -19.47 -7.17
N THR A 144 -27.50 -20.47 -6.51
CA THR A 144 -26.04 -20.64 -6.42
C THR A 144 -25.44 -20.96 -7.77
N GLU A 145 -26.02 -21.90 -8.53
CA GLU A 145 -25.52 -22.24 -9.87
C GLU A 145 -25.55 -21.05 -10.82
N GLU A 146 -26.61 -20.23 -10.78
CA GLU A 146 -26.72 -19.02 -11.58
C GLU A 146 -25.66 -17.99 -11.18
N ALA A 147 -25.41 -17.83 -9.89
CA ALA A 147 -24.33 -16.97 -9.39
C ALA A 147 -22.96 -17.46 -9.86
N LEU A 148 -22.67 -18.77 -9.81
CA LEU A 148 -21.42 -19.35 -10.29
C LEU A 148 -21.23 -19.12 -11.80
N ARG A 149 -22.28 -19.30 -12.60
CA ARG A 149 -22.26 -19.01 -14.05
C ARG A 149 -21.95 -17.54 -14.32
N ASN A 150 -22.62 -16.62 -13.62
CA ASN A 150 -22.41 -15.18 -13.78
C ASN A 150 -20.98 -14.76 -13.39
N LEU A 151 -20.40 -15.44 -12.40
CA LEU A 151 -19.03 -15.22 -11.94
C LEU A 151 -17.96 -15.99 -12.75
N LYS A 152 -18.37 -16.84 -13.71
CA LYS A 152 -17.49 -17.69 -14.53
C LYS A 152 -16.64 -18.67 -13.70
N PHE A 153 -17.21 -19.19 -12.62
CA PHE A 153 -16.65 -20.33 -11.88
C PHE A 153 -17.17 -21.64 -12.46
N GLU A 154 -16.26 -22.60 -12.63
CA GLU A 154 -16.57 -23.95 -13.07
C GLU A 154 -16.44 -24.91 -11.89
N PRO A 155 -17.57 -25.37 -11.30
CA PRO A 155 -17.52 -26.33 -10.20
C PRO A 155 -17.04 -27.70 -10.69
N ILE A 156 -16.13 -28.33 -9.94
CA ILE A 156 -15.75 -29.73 -10.18
C ILE A 156 -16.69 -30.68 -9.45
N PRO A 157 -16.96 -31.88 -10.01
CA PRO A 157 -17.72 -32.90 -9.30
C PRO A 157 -17.02 -33.29 -7.98
N GLN A 158 -17.76 -33.18 -6.87
CA GLN A 158 -17.35 -33.69 -5.56
C GLN A 158 -18.25 -34.88 -5.19
N PRO A 159 -17.69 -36.07 -4.90
CA PRO A 159 -18.49 -37.20 -4.47
C PRO A 159 -19.16 -36.92 -3.10
N PRO A 160 -20.39 -37.44 -2.88
CA PRO A 160 -21.06 -37.31 -1.59
C PRO A 160 -20.24 -37.91 -0.45
N HIS A 161 -20.25 -37.25 0.72
CA HIS A 161 -19.59 -37.75 1.93
C HIS A 161 -18.08 -37.98 1.79
N SER A 162 -17.37 -37.21 0.97
CA SER A 162 -15.92 -37.36 0.75
C SER A 162 -15.09 -36.19 1.29
N PRO A 163 -15.04 -35.97 2.62
CA PRO A 163 -14.21 -34.92 3.23
C PRO A 163 -12.71 -35.22 3.09
N ASP A 164 -12.35 -36.50 2.92
CA ASP A 164 -10.99 -36.95 2.58
C ASP A 164 -10.53 -36.48 1.20
N LEU A 165 -11.45 -36.06 0.33
CA LEU A 165 -11.15 -35.47 -0.99
C LEU A 165 -11.35 -33.95 -1.04
N ALA A 166 -11.62 -33.30 0.09
CA ALA A 166 -11.76 -31.85 0.17
C ALA A 166 -10.54 -31.22 0.88
N PRO A 167 -9.71 -30.40 0.19
CA PRO A 167 -8.51 -29.80 0.80
C PRO A 167 -8.78 -29.00 2.07
N CYS A 168 -9.94 -28.35 2.15
CA CYS A 168 -10.39 -27.67 3.36
C CYS A 168 -10.50 -28.64 4.54
N ASP A 169 -11.09 -29.82 4.35
CA ASP A 169 -11.37 -30.78 5.41
C ASP A 169 -10.18 -31.66 5.77
N PHE A 170 -9.40 -32.13 4.80
CA PHE A 170 -8.26 -33.00 5.07
C PHE A 170 -6.97 -32.27 5.43
N TYR A 171 -6.80 -31.00 5.00
CA TYR A 171 -5.54 -30.26 5.15
C TYR A 171 -5.71 -28.99 5.99
N PHE A 172 -6.55 -28.05 5.55
CA PHE A 172 -6.60 -26.72 6.14
C PHE A 172 -7.22 -26.73 7.55
N PHE A 173 -8.45 -27.23 7.70
CA PHE A 173 -9.17 -27.21 8.97
C PHE A 173 -8.50 -28.04 10.07
N PRO A 174 -7.91 -29.22 9.83
CA PRO A 174 -7.17 -29.93 10.87
C PRO A 174 -6.02 -29.11 11.47
N LEU A 175 -5.30 -28.38 10.62
CA LEU A 175 -4.17 -27.53 11.05
C LEU A 175 -4.67 -26.28 11.79
N LEU A 176 -5.76 -25.67 11.33
CA LEU A 176 -6.39 -24.57 12.02
C LEU A 176 -6.93 -25.01 13.39
N LYS A 177 -7.66 -26.13 13.45
CA LYS A 177 -8.18 -26.70 14.70
C LYS A 177 -7.06 -27.00 15.68
N ARG A 178 -5.91 -27.51 15.21
CA ARG A 178 -4.73 -27.72 16.06
C ARG A 178 -4.21 -26.42 16.67
N ASN A 179 -4.23 -25.32 15.91
CA ASN A 179 -3.82 -24.00 16.41
C ASN A 179 -4.81 -23.43 17.43
N LEU A 180 -6.10 -23.66 17.24
CA LEU A 180 -7.16 -23.17 18.13
C LEU A 180 -7.32 -24.04 19.39
N LYS A 181 -6.85 -25.29 19.36
CA LYS A 181 -7.03 -26.27 20.43
C LYS A 181 -6.43 -25.76 21.75
N GLY A 182 -7.21 -25.89 22.82
CA GLY A 182 -6.78 -25.53 24.19
C GLY A 182 -7.10 -24.08 24.58
N ASN A 183 -7.59 -23.27 23.64
CA ASN A 183 -8.05 -21.91 23.94
C ASN A 183 -9.56 -21.90 24.17
N HIS A 184 -10.02 -20.98 25.02
CA HIS A 184 -11.43 -20.69 25.24
C HIS A 184 -11.74 -19.28 24.70
N TYR A 185 -12.72 -19.19 23.81
CA TYR A 185 -13.16 -17.93 23.21
C TYR A 185 -14.58 -17.64 23.68
N THR A 186 -14.84 -16.42 24.14
CA THR A 186 -16.13 -15.99 24.68
C THR A 186 -17.02 -15.30 23.65
N SER A 187 -16.46 -14.94 22.49
CA SER A 187 -17.17 -14.27 21.41
C SER A 187 -16.64 -14.64 20.03
N ASP A 188 -17.46 -14.43 19.00
CA ASP A 188 -17.07 -14.61 17.60
C ASP A 188 -15.91 -13.69 17.19
N ASP A 189 -15.81 -12.49 17.79
CA ASP A 189 -14.75 -11.54 17.47
C ASP A 189 -13.39 -11.99 18.01
N GLU A 190 -13.36 -12.66 19.17
CA GLU A 190 -12.15 -13.32 19.66
C GLU A 190 -11.71 -14.46 18.74
N VAL A 191 -12.66 -15.27 18.25
CA VAL A 191 -12.36 -16.33 17.26
C VAL A 191 -11.80 -15.72 15.98
N LYS A 192 -12.43 -14.66 15.43
CA LYS A 192 -11.93 -13.95 14.25
C LYS A 192 -10.53 -13.39 14.49
N ALA A 193 -10.27 -12.81 15.67
CA ALA A 193 -8.98 -12.26 16.05
C ALA A 193 -7.88 -13.32 16.18
N ALA A 194 -8.23 -14.55 16.56
CA ALA A 194 -7.30 -15.68 16.57
C ALA A 194 -7.06 -16.27 15.17
N VAL A 195 -8.11 -16.39 14.35
CA VAL A 195 -8.03 -17.03 13.02
C VAL A 195 -7.35 -16.13 11.99
N LYS A 196 -7.65 -14.82 11.94
CA LYS A 196 -7.14 -13.91 10.91
C LYS A 196 -5.61 -13.86 10.85
N PRO A 197 -4.87 -13.69 11.96
CA PRO A 197 -3.41 -13.70 11.93
C PRO A 197 -2.85 -15.05 11.50
N TRP A 198 -3.44 -16.15 11.98
CA TRP A 198 -2.99 -17.49 11.62
C TRP A 198 -3.07 -17.75 10.11
N ILE A 199 -4.14 -17.30 9.45
CA ILE A 199 -4.28 -17.41 7.99
C ILE A 199 -3.24 -16.53 7.28
N ARG A 200 -3.05 -15.28 7.73
CA ARG A 200 -2.12 -14.32 7.12
C ARG A 200 -0.65 -14.76 7.21
N GLU A 201 -0.33 -15.55 8.22
CA GLU A 201 1.00 -16.13 8.41
C GLU A 201 1.29 -17.25 7.40
N LYS A 202 0.28 -17.89 6.80
CA LYS A 202 0.51 -19.03 5.90
C LYS A 202 1.13 -18.55 4.58
N SER A 203 2.18 -19.23 4.17
CA SER A 203 2.88 -18.95 2.92
C SER A 203 2.12 -19.50 1.71
N GLU A 204 2.52 -19.09 0.52
CA GLU A 204 1.96 -19.62 -0.73
C GLU A 204 2.21 -21.12 -0.85
N GLU A 205 3.39 -21.58 -0.40
CA GLU A 205 3.78 -22.99 -0.43
C GLU A 205 2.82 -23.85 0.39
N PHE A 206 2.37 -23.36 1.56
CA PHE A 206 1.39 -24.05 2.40
C PHE A 206 0.09 -24.36 1.63
N PHE A 207 -0.47 -23.37 0.93
CA PHE A 207 -1.69 -23.59 0.14
C PHE A 207 -1.42 -24.51 -1.06
N SER A 208 -0.27 -24.33 -1.72
CA SER A 208 0.14 -25.18 -2.84
C SER A 208 0.29 -26.65 -2.43
N ASP A 209 0.80 -26.93 -1.22
CA ASP A 209 0.99 -28.28 -0.69
C ASP A 209 -0.33 -28.96 -0.39
N GLY A 210 -1.31 -28.22 0.15
CA GLY A 210 -2.68 -28.71 0.32
C GLY A 210 -3.30 -29.16 -1.00
N MET A 211 -3.10 -28.37 -2.06
CA MET A 211 -3.58 -28.69 -3.42
C MET A 211 -2.83 -29.86 -4.05
N LYS A 212 -1.51 -29.96 -3.89
CA LYS A 212 -0.73 -31.11 -4.39
C LYS A 212 -1.17 -32.42 -3.74
N LYS A 213 -1.49 -32.38 -2.43
CA LYS A 213 -2.03 -33.54 -1.71
C LYS A 213 -3.40 -33.98 -2.20
N LEU A 214 -4.17 -33.11 -2.88
CA LEU A 214 -5.43 -33.52 -3.49
C LEU A 214 -5.19 -34.52 -4.63
N LEU A 215 -4.18 -34.26 -5.47
CA LEU A 215 -3.84 -35.15 -6.59
C LEU A 215 -3.47 -36.55 -6.11
N THR A 216 -2.60 -36.64 -5.10
CA THR A 216 -2.19 -37.93 -4.53
C THR A 216 -3.36 -38.65 -3.84
N ARG A 217 -4.30 -37.90 -3.26
CA ARG A 217 -5.52 -38.49 -2.67
C ARG A 217 -6.50 -38.98 -3.72
N TRP A 218 -6.66 -38.30 -4.86
CA TRP A 218 -7.47 -38.81 -5.96
C TRP A 218 -6.92 -40.12 -6.51
N GLU A 219 -5.61 -40.20 -6.74
CA GLU A 219 -4.95 -41.45 -7.16
C GLU A 219 -5.20 -42.58 -6.14
N LYS A 220 -5.08 -42.28 -4.84
CA LYS A 220 -5.33 -43.25 -3.78
C LYS A 220 -6.79 -43.70 -3.73
N CYS A 221 -7.75 -42.78 -3.84
CA CYS A 221 -9.18 -43.10 -3.91
C CYS A 221 -9.50 -44.03 -5.09
N VAL A 222 -8.93 -43.77 -6.26
CA VAL A 222 -9.07 -44.65 -7.44
C VAL A 222 -8.46 -46.03 -7.17
N SER A 223 -7.27 -46.09 -6.58
CA SER A 223 -6.61 -47.37 -6.24
C SER A 223 -7.37 -48.18 -5.17
N LEU A 224 -8.16 -47.50 -4.35
CA LEU A 224 -9.03 -48.08 -3.33
C LEU A 224 -10.46 -48.32 -3.84
N ASN A 225 -10.70 -48.25 -5.16
CA ASN A 225 -12.02 -48.47 -5.77
C ASN A 225 -13.13 -47.58 -5.19
N GLY A 226 -12.78 -46.37 -4.75
CA GLY A 226 -13.73 -45.42 -4.15
C GLY A 226 -13.85 -45.49 -2.63
N ASP A 227 -13.13 -46.40 -1.95
CA ASP A 227 -13.05 -46.41 -0.49
C ASP A 227 -12.28 -45.20 0.05
N TYR A 228 -12.54 -44.89 1.33
CA TYR A 228 -11.98 -43.73 2.03
C TYR A 228 -10.45 -43.72 2.05
N VAL A 229 -9.89 -42.55 1.82
CA VAL A 229 -8.46 -42.31 1.91
C VAL A 229 -8.08 -41.98 3.36
N GLU A 230 -7.40 -42.93 4.01
CA GLU A 230 -6.86 -42.72 5.36
C GLU A 230 -5.90 -41.52 5.44
N LYS A 231 -5.86 -40.90 6.62
CA LYS A 231 -5.11 -39.66 6.91
C LYS A 231 -3.61 -39.85 6.98
#